data_AF-K7QH69-F1
#
_entry.id   AF-K7QH69-F1
#
_cell.length_a   1.000
_cell.length_b   1.000
_cell.length_c   1.000
_cell.angle_alpha   90.00
_cell.angle_beta   90.00
_cell.angle_gamma   90.00
#
_symmetry.space_group_name_H-M   'P 1'
#
loop_
_entity.id
_entity.type
_entity.pdbx_description
1 polymer ?
#
loop_
_entity_poly.entity_id
_entity_poly.type
_entity_poly.pdbx_seq_one_letter_code
_entity_poly.pdbx_strand_id
1 'polypeptide(L)'
;FPAGVFDEQLYLQYEIVWGLDWDPISGLNSGISQIAKSGMDPEKVIFNMPVEMLFGSTNVFGWPQLVITVRAKNFLSGDTLRGYALFLLPPTTGTQELSSPLLRPRSATLLGEWFAWFTGRHP
;
A
#
# COMPACT_ATOMS: atom_id res chain seq x y z
N PHE A 1 -7.68 7.87 -10.63
CA PHE A 1 -6.39 7.16 -10.52
C PHE A 1 -5.91 6.83 -11.93
N PRO A 2 -4.75 7.30 -12.43
CA PRO A 2 -4.24 6.81 -13.71
C PRO A 2 -3.58 5.45 -13.44
N ALA A 3 -4.42 4.45 -13.17
CA ALA A 3 -4.09 3.08 -13.49
C ALA A 3 -3.75 3.06 -14.98
N GLY A 4 -2.65 2.42 -15.38
CA GLY A 4 -2.39 2.26 -16.81
C GLY A 4 -3.60 1.60 -17.46
N VAL A 5 -3.75 1.74 -18.77
CA VAL A 5 -4.91 1.24 -19.54
C VAL A 5 -5.19 -0.26 -19.32
N PHE A 6 -4.24 -1.01 -18.73
CA PHE A 6 -4.32 -2.45 -18.49
C PHE A 6 -4.40 -2.88 -17.01
N ASP A 7 -4.39 -1.93 -16.06
CA ASP A 7 -4.33 -2.23 -14.62
C ASP A 7 -5.71 -2.27 -13.95
N GLU A 8 -6.61 -3.10 -14.47
CA GLU A 8 -7.98 -3.17 -13.94
C GLU A 8 -8.08 -3.84 -12.57
N GLN A 9 -7.14 -4.74 -12.27
CA GLN A 9 -7.14 -5.56 -11.05
C GLN A 9 -6.02 -5.08 -10.13
N LEU A 10 -6.40 -4.59 -8.97
CA LEU A 10 -5.47 -4.13 -7.95
C LEU A 10 -5.56 -5.03 -6.71
N TYR A 11 -4.47 -5.15 -5.97
CA TYR A 11 -4.44 -5.71 -4.63
C TYR A 11 -3.44 -4.94 -3.77
N LEU A 12 -3.64 -5.00 -2.45
CA LEU A 12 -2.80 -4.37 -1.47
C LEU A 12 -1.96 -5.43 -0.76
N GLN A 13 -0.71 -5.08 -0.48
CA GLN A 13 0.08 -5.75 0.54
C GLN A 13 0.31 -4.75 1.65
N TYR A 14 0.02 -5.11 2.88
CA TYR A 14 0.28 -4.23 4.01
C TYR A 14 1.33 -4.83 4.92
N GLU A 15 2.08 -3.96 5.57
CA GLU A 15 3.07 -4.28 6.58
C GLU A 15 3.04 -3.18 7.63
N ILE A 16 3.06 -3.57 8.90
CA ILE A 16 3.17 -2.64 10.02
C ILE A 16 4.63 -2.66 10.46
N VAL A 17 5.24 -1.48 10.56
CA VAL A 17 6.62 -1.29 11.01
C VAL A 17 6.61 -0.49 12.30
N TRP A 18 7.52 -0.78 13.22
CA TRP A 18 7.58 -0.14 14.53
C TRP A 18 9.02 -0.06 15.05
N GLY A 19 9.24 0.77 16.07
CA GLY A 19 10.52 0.94 16.73
C GLY A 19 10.79 -0.11 17.80
N LEU A 20 12.03 -0.13 18.31
CA LEU A 20 12.53 -1.18 19.22
C LEU A 20 11.73 -1.33 20.54
N ASP A 21 11.14 -0.24 21.04
CA ASP A 21 10.40 -0.25 22.31
C ASP A 21 8.95 -0.77 22.17
N TRP A 22 8.49 -1.00 20.93
CA TRP A 22 7.15 -1.49 20.63
C TRP A 22 7.14 -3.01 20.48
N ASP A 23 6.27 -3.67 21.24
CA ASP A 23 6.11 -5.13 21.25
C ASP A 23 4.74 -5.53 20.68
N PRO A 24 4.67 -6.29 19.58
CA PRO A 24 3.42 -6.78 19.02
C PRO A 24 2.82 -7.89 19.90
N ILE A 25 1.68 -7.61 20.54
CA ILE A 25 1.01 -8.54 21.46
C ILE A 25 0.08 -9.49 20.68
N SER A 26 -0.66 -8.96 19.70
CA SER A 26 -1.66 -9.72 18.93
C SER A 26 -1.94 -9.04 17.59
N GLY A 27 -2.47 -9.80 16.63
CA GLY A 27 -2.82 -9.32 15.30
C GLY A 27 -1.85 -9.80 14.23
N LEU A 28 -2.06 -9.31 13.00
CA LEU A 28 -1.22 -9.65 11.84
C LEU A 28 -0.33 -8.46 11.49
N ASN A 29 0.99 -8.68 11.52
CA ASN A 29 1.98 -7.66 11.18
C ASN A 29 1.99 -7.35 9.68
N SER A 30 1.58 -8.30 8.85
CA SER A 30 1.57 -8.16 7.40
C SER A 30 0.50 -9.03 6.77
N GLY A 31 0.01 -8.64 5.61
CA GLY A 31 -0.97 -9.43 4.87
C GLY A 31 -1.21 -8.92 3.45
N ILE A 32 -2.03 -9.66 2.71
CA ILE A 32 -2.38 -9.36 1.32
C ILE A 32 -3.90 -9.28 1.23
N SER A 33 -4.43 -8.25 0.58
CA SER A 33 -5.85 -8.10 0.35
C SER A 33 -6.35 -9.02 -0.76
N GLN A 34 -7.67 -9.13 -0.87
CA GLN A 34 -8.29 -9.61 -2.10
C GLN A 34 -7.96 -8.71 -3.29
N ILE A 35 -8.15 -9.25 -4.48
CA ILE A 35 -8.11 -8.49 -5.73
C ILE A 35 -9.41 -7.69 -5.84
N ALA A 36 -9.28 -6.39 -6.11
CA ALA A 36 -10.40 -5.48 -6.34
C ALA A 36 -10.28 -4.79 -7.69
N LYS A 37 -11.42 -4.36 -8.23
CA LYS A 37 -11.54 -3.52 -9.43
C LYS A 37 -12.28 -2.24 -9.09
N SER A 38 -12.15 -1.21 -9.92
CA SER A 38 -12.99 -0.02 -9.81
C SER A 38 -14.46 -0.38 -10.04
N GLY A 39 -15.34 0.23 -9.24
CA GLY A 39 -16.79 0.04 -9.36
C GLY A 39 -17.40 1.04 -10.35
N MET A 40 -18.53 1.63 -9.97
CA MET A 40 -19.19 2.70 -10.73
C MET A 40 -18.34 3.96 -10.85
N ASP A 41 -17.56 4.26 -9.81
CA ASP A 41 -16.59 5.36 -9.81
C ASP A 41 -15.23 4.81 -10.29
N PRO A 42 -14.78 5.15 -11.51
CA PRO A 42 -13.54 4.63 -12.07
C PRO A 42 -12.30 5.17 -11.35
N GLU A 43 -12.44 6.20 -10.51
CA GLU A 43 -11.31 6.79 -9.79
C GLU A 43 -11.06 6.13 -8.44
N LYS A 44 -11.97 5.26 -7.98
CA LYS A 44 -11.92 4.64 -6.65
C LYS A 44 -11.94 3.12 -6.73
N VAL A 45 -11.11 2.52 -5.89
CA VAL A 45 -11.07 1.06 -5.65
C VAL A 45 -11.15 0.85 -4.15
N ILE A 46 -12.03 -0.06 -3.73
CA ILE A 46 -12.34 -0.31 -2.31
C ILE A 46 -11.85 -1.70 -1.94
N PHE A 47 -11.03 -1.78 -0.88
CA PHE A 47 -10.38 -3.01 -0.46
C PHE A 47 -10.97 -3.66 0.79
N ASN A 48 -12.01 -3.13 1.45
CA ASN A 48 -12.79 -3.76 2.54
C ASN A 48 -12.02 -4.78 3.42
N MET A 49 -10.78 -4.46 3.81
CA MET A 49 -9.85 -5.38 4.44
C MET A 49 -9.60 -4.87 5.85
N PRO A 50 -10.17 -5.53 6.88
CA PRO A 50 -9.87 -5.17 8.25
C PRO A 50 -8.42 -5.53 8.58
N VAL A 51 -7.73 -4.64 9.28
CA VAL A 51 -6.39 -4.86 9.84
C VAL A 51 -6.47 -4.60 11.33
N GLU A 52 -6.02 -5.56 12.13
CA GLU A 52 -6.03 -5.49 13.59
C GLU A 52 -4.63 -5.77 14.11
N MET A 53 -4.16 -4.90 15.00
CA MET A 53 -2.86 -5.02 15.65
C MET A 53 -2.91 -4.41 17.04
N LEU A 54 -2.37 -5.14 18.03
CA LEU A 54 -2.25 -4.71 19.41
C LEU A 54 -0.77 -4.59 19.75
N PHE A 55 -0.38 -3.44 20.30
CA PHE A 55 0.98 -3.19 20.75
C PHE A 55 1.04 -2.90 22.24
N GLY A 56 2.10 -3.39 22.88
CA GLY A 56 2.61 -2.88 24.15
C GLY A 56 3.81 -2.00 23.88
N SER A 57 4.01 -0.97 24.69
CA SER A 57 5.26 -0.19 24.65
C SER A 57 5.57 0.43 26.01
N THR A 58 6.86 0.63 26.27
CA THR A 58 7.35 1.39 27.43
C THR A 58 7.66 2.85 27.07
N ASN A 59 7.64 3.21 25.78
CA ASN A 59 8.03 4.53 25.28
C ASN A 59 7.38 4.84 23.91
N VAL A 60 7.14 6.11 23.61
CA VAL A 60 6.52 6.54 22.34
C VAL A 60 7.50 6.62 21.16
N PHE A 61 8.80 6.50 21.39
CA PHE A 61 9.82 6.56 20.34
C PHE A 61 9.65 5.43 19.31
N GLY A 62 9.85 5.75 18.02
CA GLY A 62 9.66 4.78 16.93
C GLY A 62 8.21 4.35 16.74
N TRP A 63 7.30 5.32 16.78
CA TRP A 63 5.85 5.10 16.66
C TRP A 63 5.47 4.19 15.47
N PRO A 64 4.53 3.25 15.63
CA PRO A 64 4.18 2.31 14.58
C PRO A 64 3.58 2.98 13.34
N GLN A 65 3.89 2.43 12.17
CA GLN A 65 3.47 2.93 10.88
C GLN A 65 2.92 1.77 10.04
N LEU A 66 1.83 2.01 9.33
CA LEU A 66 1.28 1.09 8.34
C LEU A 66 1.81 1.47 6.96
N VAL A 67 2.54 0.54 6.36
CA VAL A 67 3.02 0.62 4.98
C VAL A 67 2.05 -0.16 4.10
N ILE A 68 1.50 0.49 3.08
CA ILE A 68 0.64 -0.14 2.08
C ILE A 68 1.36 -0.13 0.74
N THR A 69 1.57 -1.31 0.17
CA THR A 69 2.09 -1.52 -1.18
C THR A 69 0.92 -1.81 -2.10
N VAL A 70 0.70 -0.96 -3.10
CA VAL A 70 -0.33 -1.14 -4.11
C VAL A 70 0.26 -1.85 -5.32
N ARG A 71 -0.33 -2.98 -5.71
CA ARG A 71 0.10 -3.76 -6.87
C ARG A 71 -1.06 -3.91 -7.84
N ALA A 72 -0.73 -3.91 -9.12
CA ALA A 72 -1.66 -4.18 -10.20
C ALA A 72 -1.32 -5.52 -10.85
N LYS A 73 -2.35 -6.32 -11.13
CA LYS A 73 -2.20 -7.58 -11.83
C LYS A 73 -2.47 -7.35 -13.31
N ASN A 74 -1.42 -7.48 -14.13
CA ASN A 74 -1.52 -7.41 -15.58
C ASN A 74 -1.62 -8.81 -16.18
N PHE A 75 -2.51 -8.98 -17.16
CA PHE A 75 -2.70 -10.27 -17.84
C PHE A 75 -1.45 -10.71 -18.63
N LEU A 76 -0.68 -9.77 -19.17
CA LEU A 76 0.50 -10.04 -19.98
C LEU A 76 1.83 -10.00 -19.21
N SER A 77 2.03 -9.00 -18.33
CA SER A 77 3.33 -8.76 -17.67
C SER A 77 3.40 -9.29 -16.23
N GLY A 78 2.29 -9.82 -15.70
CA GLY A 78 2.19 -10.25 -14.30
C GLY A 78 1.99 -9.09 -13.33
N ASP A 79 2.43 -9.27 -12.09
CA ASP A 79 2.18 -8.29 -11.02
C ASP A 79 3.16 -7.12 -11.09
N THR A 80 2.63 -5.92 -11.23
CA THR A 80 3.38 -4.66 -11.37
C THR A 80 3.18 -3.78 -10.15
N LEU A 81 4.27 -3.23 -9.60
CA LEU A 81 4.20 -2.27 -8.50
C LEU A 81 3.60 -0.94 -8.97
N ARG A 82 2.62 -0.42 -8.25
CA ARG A 82 1.98 0.88 -8.55
C ARG A 82 2.49 1.99 -7.64
N GLY A 83 2.81 1.66 -6.39
CA GLY A 83 3.41 2.57 -5.43
C GLY A 83 3.21 2.11 -4.00
N TYR A 84 3.65 2.97 -3.08
CA TYR A 84 3.61 2.80 -1.64
C TYR A 84 2.85 3.95 -1.00
N ALA A 85 2.05 3.67 0.02
CA ALA A 85 1.44 4.66 0.88
C ALA A 85 1.86 4.37 2.31
N LEU A 86 2.12 5.43 3.08
CA LEU A 86 2.55 5.32 4.48
C LEU A 86 1.53 6.01 5.36
N PHE A 87 1.12 5.35 6.43
CA PHE A 87 0.19 5.88 7.42
C PHE A 87 0.83 5.76 8.81
N LEU A 88 0.88 6.85 9.55
CA LEU A 88 1.17 6.80 10.98
C LEU A 88 -0.05 6.23 11.69
N LEU A 89 0.12 5.27 12.61
CA LEU A 89 -1.03 4.79 13.38
C LEU A 89 -1.59 5.94 14.24
N PRO A 90 -2.92 6.10 14.37
CA PRO A 90 -3.50 7.17 15.16
C PRO A 90 -3.03 7.13 16.62
N PRO A 91 -2.51 8.24 17.18
CA PRO A 91 -2.07 8.29 18.58
C PRO A 91 -3.23 8.45 19.56
N THR A 92 -4.41 8.83 19.07
CA THR A 92 -5.61 9.07 19.86
C THR A 92 -6.63 7.96 19.64
N THR A 93 -7.34 7.61 20.71
CA THR A 93 -8.41 6.61 20.67
C THR A 93 -9.63 7.12 19.91
N GLY A 94 -10.26 6.25 19.12
CA GLY A 94 -11.50 6.55 18.40
C GLY A 94 -11.38 6.32 16.90
N THR A 95 -12.50 6.45 16.20
CA THR A 95 -12.56 6.29 14.74
C THR A 95 -11.99 7.53 14.05
N GLN A 96 -11.00 7.34 13.20
CA GLN A 96 -10.38 8.40 12.41
C GLN A 96 -10.19 7.93 10.97
N GLU A 97 -10.45 8.83 10.02
CA GLU A 97 -10.15 8.61 8.60
C GLU A 97 -8.77 9.18 8.30
N LEU A 98 -7.87 8.33 7.78
CA LEU A 98 -6.53 8.74 7.37
C LEU A 98 -6.42 8.71 5.85
N SER A 99 -5.72 9.68 5.29
CA SER A 99 -5.41 9.76 3.86
C SER A 99 -3.92 10.02 3.67
N SER A 100 -3.32 9.29 2.72
CA SER A 100 -1.90 9.39 2.40
C SER A 100 -1.72 9.32 0.89
N PRO A 101 -0.80 10.12 0.29
CA PRO A 101 -0.53 10.05 -1.13
C PRO A 101 0.13 8.71 -1.49
N LEU A 102 -0.19 8.20 -2.68
CA LEU A 102 0.53 7.06 -3.23
C LEU A 102 1.84 7.52 -3.85
N LEU A 103 2.96 7.15 -3.24
CA LEU A 103 4.31 7.41 -3.72
C LEU A 103 4.72 6.33 -4.71
N ARG A 104 5.09 6.72 -5.93
CA ARG A 104 5.64 5.79 -6.93
C ARG A 104 7.15 6.00 -7.05
N PRO A 105 7.98 4.94 -7.03
CA PRO A 105 9.38 5.08 -7.39
C PRO A 105 9.46 5.59 -8.83
N ARG A 106 10.05 6.78 -9.04
CA ARG A 106 10.36 7.28 -10.38
C ARG A 106 11.65 6.61 -10.85
N SER A 107 11.63 6.01 -12.04
CA SER A 107 12.85 5.56 -12.70
C SER A 107 13.79 6.74 -12.90
N ALA A 108 15.08 6.56 -12.59
CA ALA A 108 16.08 7.63 -12.59
C ALA A 108 16.37 8.25 -13.97
N THR A 109 15.77 7.76 -15.06
CA THR A 109 16.01 8.23 -16.44
C THR A 109 14.75 8.23 -17.31
N LEU A 110 14.59 9.26 -18.15
CA LEU A 110 13.47 9.47 -19.08
C LEU A 110 13.35 8.37 -20.16
N LEU A 111 14.48 7.82 -20.63
CA LEU A 111 14.49 6.66 -21.54
C LEU A 111 14.03 5.39 -20.81
N GLY A 112 14.37 5.25 -19.53
CA GLY A 112 13.90 4.16 -18.67
C GLY A 112 12.40 4.18 -18.48
N GLU A 113 11.78 5.35 -18.39
CA GLU A 113 10.32 5.51 -18.26
C GLU A 113 9.57 5.09 -19.54
N TRP A 114 10.11 5.44 -20.72
CA TRP A 114 9.56 5.04 -22.02
C TRP A 114 9.69 3.52 -22.26
N PHE A 115 10.86 2.94 -21.97
CA PHE A 115 11.06 1.49 -22.06
C PHE A 115 10.26 0.72 -21.00
N ALA A 116 10.10 1.25 -19.78
CA ALA A 116 9.29 0.64 -18.72
C ALA A 116 7.78 0.67 -19.06
N TRP A 117 7.29 1.76 -19.66
CA TRP A 117 5.94 1.81 -20.22
C TRP A 117 5.75 0.78 -21.34
N PHE A 118 6.72 0.65 -22.25
CA PHE A 118 6.64 -0.32 -23.35
C PHE A 118 6.73 -1.79 -22.89
N THR A 119 7.49 -2.06 -21.82
CA THR A 119 7.74 -3.43 -21.33
C THR A 119 6.87 -3.84 -20.14
N GLY A 120 6.05 -2.93 -19.61
CA GLY A 120 5.20 -3.18 -18.42
C GLY A 120 5.97 -3.44 -17.13
N ARG A 121 7.30 -3.26 -17.13
CA ARG A 121 8.16 -3.42 -15.96
C ARG A 121 8.39 -2.06 -15.34
N HIS A 122 7.57 -1.71 -14.37
CA HIS A 122 7.91 -0.66 -13.42
C HIS A 122 8.80 -1.24 -12.31
N PRO A 123 9.85 -0.52 -11.89
CA PRO A 123 10.59 -0.88 -10.68
C PRO A 123 9.69 -0.84 -9.44
#